data_AF-A0A1E1WV24-F1
#
_entry.id   AF-A0A1E1WV24-F1
#
_cell.length_a   1.000
_cell.length_b   1.000
_cell.length_c   1.000
_cell.angle_alpha   90.00
_cell.angle_beta   90.00
_cell.angle_gamma   90.00
#
_symmetry.space_group_name_H-M   'P 1'
#
loop_
_entity.id
_entity.type
_entity.pdbx_description
1 polymer ?
#
loop_
_entity_poly.entity_id
_entity_poly.type
_entity_poly.pdbx_seq_one_letter_code
_entity_poly.pdbx_strand_id
1 'polypeptide(L)'
;FGFWLFCVDESYTKTSLNSVLYHFEAVVFEKMTSEVDKEEKPSDEAPENPEENEKAALSEYISNLENRLKQKSELRSQNLNCQRPPENHFSKLESGLKKNTTFVKKLKSFSATQIDTLLKDFSTLNLTKYISEVAAAIAEAKLKMSDIPAAITLCSALHKTYADFSSNFFENWQKILSFKATDKITNSSKLRVDIRFYAELVAVGIFANKTGLPLLGNVLTVLINMDKEEHNNIPILLSFCKHCGEDYA
;
A
#
# COMPACT_ATOMS: atom_id res chain seq x y z
N PHE A 1 25.13 -3.48 13.56
CA PHE A 1 26.03 -2.33 13.30
C PHE A 1 26.24 -2.28 11.79
N GLY A 2 25.64 -1.28 11.13
CA GLY A 2 25.94 -0.87 9.75
C GLY A 2 25.38 -1.74 8.63
N PHE A 3 24.24 -1.35 8.06
CA PHE A 3 23.98 -1.31 6.59
C PHE A 3 22.59 -0.71 6.34
N TRP A 4 22.42 0.57 6.67
CA TRP A 4 21.22 1.35 6.37
C TRP A 4 21.63 2.67 5.75
N LEU A 5 22.04 2.61 4.49
CA LEU A 5 22.23 3.76 3.62
C LEU A 5 22.36 3.26 2.18
N PHE A 6 21.80 4.03 1.22
CA PHE A 6 21.65 3.79 -0.24
C PHE A 6 20.33 3.08 -0.60
N CYS A 7 19.37 3.65 -1.34
CA CYS A 7 19.32 4.82 -2.24
C CYS A 7 17.89 5.38 -2.28
N VAL A 8 17.65 6.59 -1.75
CA VAL A 8 16.59 7.48 -2.25
C VAL A 8 17.13 8.91 -2.21
N ASP A 9 16.98 9.58 -3.35
CA ASP A 9 17.50 10.88 -3.71
C ASP A 9 17.41 11.95 -2.60
N GLU A 10 18.47 12.73 -2.53
CA GLU A 10 18.95 13.46 -1.37
C GLU A 10 18.40 14.89 -1.36
N SER A 11 17.75 15.32 -0.26
CA SER A 11 18.01 16.63 0.40
C SER A 11 16.89 17.23 1.28
N TYR A 12 15.68 16.66 1.43
CA TYR A 12 14.65 17.36 2.25
C TYR A 12 13.74 16.55 3.18
N THR A 13 13.80 15.21 3.19
CA THR A 13 12.82 14.36 3.93
C THR A 13 13.41 13.52 5.07
N LYS A 14 14.73 13.51 5.27
CA LYS A 14 15.43 12.60 6.21
C LYS A 14 15.15 12.86 7.69
N THR A 15 14.74 14.06 8.13
CA THR A 15 14.76 14.38 9.57
C THR A 15 13.51 13.92 10.33
N SER A 16 12.33 13.91 9.70
CA SER A 16 11.07 13.60 10.39
C SER A 16 10.75 12.09 10.41
N LEU A 17 10.91 11.41 9.28
CA LEU A 17 10.65 9.96 9.18
C LEU A 17 11.69 9.14 9.94
N ASN A 18 12.97 9.54 9.94
CA ASN A 18 14.01 8.82 10.69
C ASN A 18 13.73 8.82 12.19
N SER A 19 13.28 9.92 12.79
CA SER A 19 12.98 9.97 14.23
C SER A 19 11.85 9.01 14.62
N VAL A 20 10.81 8.94 13.78
CA VAL A 20 9.67 8.02 13.96
C VAL A 20 10.11 6.57 13.77
N LEU A 21 10.95 6.31 12.77
CA LEU A 21 11.53 4.98 12.53
C LEU A 21 12.45 4.54 13.66
N TYR A 22 13.34 5.39 14.16
CA TYR A 22 14.25 5.05 15.27
C TYR A 22 13.49 4.72 16.56
N HIS A 23 12.43 5.48 16.87
CA HIS A 23 11.60 5.19 18.04
C HIS A 23 10.77 3.92 17.85
N PHE A 24 10.30 3.69 16.62
CA PHE A 24 9.56 2.48 16.26
C PHE A 24 10.46 1.23 16.26
N GLU A 25 11.68 1.32 15.73
CA GLU A 25 12.70 0.28 15.81
C GLU A 25 13.01 -0.08 17.26
N ALA A 26 13.19 0.90 18.15
CA ALA A 26 13.44 0.62 19.56
C ALA A 26 12.27 -0.16 20.22
N VAL A 27 11.03 0.24 19.96
CA VAL A 27 9.82 -0.40 20.54
C VAL A 27 9.54 -1.78 19.93
N VAL A 28 9.80 -1.96 18.64
CA VAL A 28 9.62 -3.26 17.96
C VAL A 28 10.74 -4.23 18.30
N PHE A 29 11.97 -3.78 18.37
CA PHE A 29 13.14 -4.61 18.68
C PHE A 29 13.06 -5.17 20.10
N GLU A 30 12.63 -4.36 21.09
CA GLU A 30 12.45 -4.79 22.48
C GLU A 30 11.35 -5.85 22.66
N LYS A 31 10.34 -5.89 21.76
CA LYS A 31 9.24 -6.88 21.81
C LYS A 31 9.46 -8.10 20.92
N MET A 32 10.14 -7.97 19.77
CA MET A 32 10.56 -9.14 18.97
C MET A 32 11.44 -10.09 19.77
N THR A 33 12.25 -9.59 20.70
CA THR A 33 13.02 -10.42 21.63
C THR A 33 12.15 -11.13 22.68
N SER A 34 10.90 -10.71 22.91
CA SER A 34 10.01 -11.27 23.94
C SER A 34 9.02 -12.33 23.41
N GLU A 35 8.76 -12.36 22.10
CA GLU A 35 7.82 -13.32 21.48
C GLU A 35 8.51 -14.56 20.89
N VAL A 36 9.84 -14.53 20.68
CA VAL A 36 10.61 -15.66 20.11
C VAL A 36 10.80 -16.83 21.09
N ASP A 37 10.55 -16.64 22.40
CA ASP A 37 10.77 -17.67 23.43
C ASP A 37 9.62 -18.68 23.62
N LYS A 38 8.60 -18.71 22.75
CA LYS A 38 7.43 -19.60 22.92
C LYS A 38 6.95 -20.24 21.63
N GLU A 39 7.76 -21.12 21.03
CA GLU A 39 7.24 -22.25 20.25
C GLU A 39 8.37 -23.27 19.96
N GLU A 40 8.67 -24.14 20.94
CA GLU A 40 9.30 -25.43 20.66
C GLU A 40 8.28 -26.55 20.91
N LYS A 41 7.90 -27.25 19.85
CA LYS A 41 7.32 -28.59 19.91
C LYS A 41 8.30 -29.56 19.27
N PRO A 42 8.67 -30.67 19.94
CA PRO A 42 9.53 -31.68 19.34
C PRO A 42 8.69 -32.52 18.36
N SER A 43 9.10 -32.56 17.09
CA SER A 43 8.66 -33.57 16.13
C SER A 43 9.83 -34.49 15.81
N ASP A 44 9.75 -35.72 16.30
CA ASP A 44 10.67 -36.83 16.03
C ASP A 44 10.48 -37.36 14.60
N GLU A 45 10.98 -36.64 13.59
CA GLU A 45 11.33 -37.22 12.29
C GLU A 45 12.63 -36.55 11.81
N ALA A 46 13.72 -37.31 11.74
CA ALA A 46 15.02 -36.81 11.30
C ALA A 46 14.92 -36.36 9.82
N PRO A 47 15.17 -35.07 9.49
CA PRO A 47 15.12 -34.63 8.10
C PRO A 47 16.35 -35.13 7.36
N GLU A 48 16.16 -35.73 6.18
CA GLU A 48 17.21 -35.81 5.17
C GLU A 48 17.69 -34.38 4.84
N ASN A 49 18.96 -34.12 5.17
CA ASN A 49 19.74 -32.91 4.89
C ASN A 49 19.07 -31.54 5.22
N PRO A 50 19.01 -31.14 6.51
CA PRO A 50 18.40 -29.88 6.96
C PRO A 50 18.96 -28.63 6.25
N GLU A 51 20.27 -28.61 5.99
CA GLU A 51 20.96 -27.47 5.34
C GLU A 51 20.50 -27.24 3.90
N GLU A 52 20.16 -28.30 3.17
CA GLU A 52 19.71 -28.21 1.78
C GLU A 52 18.27 -27.69 1.69
N ASN A 53 17.42 -28.05 2.66
CA ASN A 53 16.06 -27.54 2.78
C ASN A 53 16.04 -26.05 3.18
N GLU A 54 16.87 -25.65 4.14
CA GLU A 54 17.03 -24.24 4.52
C GLU A 54 17.53 -23.38 3.36
N LYS A 55 18.52 -23.89 2.62
CA LYS A 55 19.05 -23.20 1.43
C LYS A 55 18.00 -23.06 0.33
N ALA A 56 17.17 -24.07 0.11
CA ALA A 56 16.07 -24.01 -0.85
C ALA A 56 15.01 -22.96 -0.44
N ALA A 57 14.59 -22.96 0.82
CA ALA A 57 13.64 -21.97 1.35
C ALA A 57 14.16 -20.54 1.25
N LEU A 58 15.44 -20.31 1.58
CA LEU A 58 16.09 -19.00 1.42
C LEU A 58 16.16 -18.57 -0.05
N SER A 59 16.51 -19.48 -0.95
CA SER A 59 16.56 -19.19 -2.39
C SER A 59 15.19 -18.82 -2.95
N GLU A 60 14.13 -19.50 -2.53
CA GLU A 60 12.76 -19.18 -2.92
C GLU A 60 12.35 -17.81 -2.37
N TYR A 61 12.69 -17.50 -1.12
CA TYR A 61 12.42 -16.21 -0.50
C TYR A 61 13.11 -15.06 -1.25
N ILE A 62 14.40 -15.20 -1.58
CA ILE A 62 15.15 -14.19 -2.35
C ILE A 62 14.52 -14.00 -3.74
N SER A 63 14.21 -15.08 -4.45
CA SER A 63 13.57 -15.00 -5.77
C SER A 63 12.21 -14.27 -5.71
N ASN A 64 11.40 -14.58 -4.70
CA ASN A 64 10.12 -13.91 -4.48
C ASN A 64 10.29 -12.42 -4.14
N LEU A 65 11.29 -12.07 -3.33
CA LEU A 65 11.63 -10.67 -3.03
C LEU A 65 12.03 -9.90 -4.28
N GLU A 66 12.97 -10.43 -5.06
CA GLU A 66 13.46 -9.79 -6.28
C GLU A 66 12.33 -9.55 -7.29
N ASN A 67 11.44 -10.54 -7.45
CA ASN A 67 10.27 -10.41 -8.32
C ASN A 67 9.32 -9.29 -7.85
N ARG A 68 9.04 -9.21 -6.54
CA ARG A 68 8.21 -8.13 -5.98
C ARG A 68 8.83 -6.76 -6.19
N LEU A 69 10.12 -6.61 -5.89
CA LEU A 69 10.85 -5.35 -6.04
C LEU A 69 10.91 -4.92 -7.51
N LYS A 70 11.16 -5.86 -8.41
CA LYS A 70 11.17 -5.60 -9.86
C LYS A 70 9.82 -5.11 -10.36
N GLN A 71 8.73 -5.82 -10.06
CA GLN A 71 7.38 -5.44 -10.45
C GLN A 71 7.00 -4.04 -9.91
N LYS A 72 7.36 -3.76 -8.65
CA LYS A 72 7.12 -2.46 -8.01
C LYS A 72 7.90 -1.34 -8.69
N SER A 73 9.19 -1.56 -8.99
CA SER A 73 10.05 -0.61 -9.70
C SER A 73 9.52 -0.31 -11.12
N GLU A 74 9.11 -1.34 -11.85
CA GLU A 74 8.51 -1.21 -13.19
C GLU A 74 7.21 -0.39 -13.14
N LEU A 75 6.30 -0.70 -12.21
CA LEU A 75 5.07 0.07 -12.02
C LEU A 75 5.36 1.52 -11.65
N ARG A 76 6.32 1.76 -10.74
CA ARG A 76 6.75 3.12 -10.37
C ARG A 76 7.24 3.88 -11.59
N SER A 77 8.12 3.29 -12.40
CA SER A 77 8.62 3.92 -13.61
C SER A 77 7.49 4.26 -14.60
N GLN A 78 6.54 3.35 -14.80
CA GLN A 78 5.39 3.58 -15.67
C GLN A 78 4.47 4.69 -15.16
N ASN A 79 4.25 4.79 -13.85
CA ASN A 79 3.37 5.78 -13.25
C ASN A 79 4.00 7.19 -13.23
N LEU A 80 5.33 7.27 -13.03
CA LEU A 80 6.06 8.54 -13.07
C LEU A 80 6.23 9.07 -14.49
N ASN A 81 6.46 8.18 -15.46
CA ASN A 81 6.70 8.54 -16.86
C ASN A 81 5.47 8.32 -17.75
N CYS A 82 4.26 8.37 -17.15
CA CYS A 82 3.05 8.06 -17.89
C CYS A 82 2.78 9.09 -19.00
N GLN A 83 2.48 8.59 -20.20
CA GLN A 83 1.96 9.40 -21.29
C GLN A 83 0.45 9.18 -21.37
N ARG A 84 -0.30 10.21 -21.00
CA ARG A 84 -1.76 10.13 -20.97
C ARG A 84 -2.34 10.19 -22.37
N PRO A 85 -3.46 9.50 -22.64
CA PRO A 85 -4.11 9.55 -23.95
C PRO A 85 -4.53 10.99 -24.31
N PRO A 86 -4.42 11.38 -25.59
CA PRO A 86 -4.94 12.65 -26.08
C PRO A 86 -6.46 12.73 -25.98
N GLU A 87 -7.03 13.94 -26.01
CA GLU A 87 -8.48 14.16 -25.82
C GLU A 87 -9.37 13.38 -26.80
N ASN A 88 -8.92 13.22 -28.06
CA ASN A 88 -9.62 12.46 -29.08
C ASN A 88 -9.70 10.94 -28.80
N HIS A 89 -8.94 10.43 -27.82
CA HIS A 89 -9.08 9.07 -27.34
C HIS A 89 -10.45 8.86 -26.68
N PHE A 90 -10.87 9.82 -25.86
CA PHE A 90 -12.07 9.71 -25.02
C PHE A 90 -13.38 9.85 -25.80
N SER A 91 -13.36 10.46 -26.99
CA SER A 91 -14.54 10.60 -27.84
C SER A 91 -15.03 9.27 -28.43
N LYS A 92 -14.17 8.25 -28.48
CA LYS A 92 -14.49 6.89 -28.94
C LYS A 92 -15.01 5.99 -27.82
N LEU A 93 -14.92 6.44 -26.56
CA LEU A 93 -15.29 5.67 -25.37
C LEU A 93 -16.74 5.95 -24.96
N GLU A 94 -17.32 5.00 -24.25
CA GLU A 94 -18.72 5.07 -23.87
C GLU A 94 -18.94 5.98 -22.65
N SER A 95 -19.70 7.06 -22.86
CA SER A 95 -20.00 8.08 -21.84
C SER A 95 -21.38 7.91 -21.18
N GLY A 96 -22.06 6.78 -21.42
CA GLY A 96 -23.41 6.53 -20.92
C GLY A 96 -23.48 6.49 -19.40
N LEU A 97 -24.38 7.27 -18.79
CA LEU A 97 -24.56 7.38 -17.34
C LEU A 97 -24.72 6.00 -16.67
N LYS A 98 -25.56 5.13 -17.25
CA LYS A 98 -25.85 3.80 -16.70
C LYS A 98 -24.58 2.97 -16.51
N LYS A 99 -23.72 2.87 -17.54
CA LYS A 99 -22.51 2.04 -17.47
C LYS A 99 -21.48 2.63 -16.52
N ASN A 100 -21.27 3.95 -16.54
CA ASN A 100 -20.35 4.63 -15.65
C ASN A 100 -20.76 4.52 -14.17
N THR A 101 -22.03 4.74 -13.84
CA THR A 101 -22.52 4.56 -12.47
C THR A 101 -22.45 3.09 -12.03
N THR A 102 -22.73 2.13 -12.93
CA THR A 102 -22.54 0.70 -12.63
C THR A 102 -21.08 0.38 -12.35
N PHE A 103 -20.14 0.94 -13.12
CA PHE A 103 -18.71 0.76 -12.90
C PHE A 103 -18.29 1.29 -11.52
N VAL A 104 -18.66 2.53 -11.17
CA VAL A 104 -18.40 3.12 -9.83
C VAL A 104 -18.98 2.25 -8.71
N LYS A 105 -20.18 1.68 -8.88
CA LYS A 105 -20.78 0.78 -7.89
C LYS A 105 -19.96 -0.51 -7.70
N LYS A 106 -19.42 -1.09 -8.77
CA LYS A 106 -18.55 -2.29 -8.68
C LYS A 106 -17.30 -2.01 -7.84
N LEU A 107 -16.71 -0.82 -7.97
CA LEU A 107 -15.50 -0.43 -7.23
C LEU A 107 -15.70 -0.42 -5.70
N LYS A 108 -16.89 -0.07 -5.22
CA LYS A 108 -17.19 -0.05 -3.77
C LYS A 108 -17.11 -1.44 -3.12
N SER A 109 -17.30 -2.49 -3.90
CA SER A 109 -17.23 -3.89 -3.49
C SER A 109 -16.10 -4.63 -4.21
N PHE A 110 -14.99 -3.93 -4.48
CA PHE A 110 -13.84 -4.47 -5.18
C PHE A 110 -13.31 -5.77 -4.53
N SER A 111 -12.93 -6.74 -5.36
CA SER A 111 -12.13 -7.90 -4.98
C SER A 111 -11.13 -8.25 -6.08
N ALA A 112 -10.03 -8.91 -5.72
CA ALA A 112 -8.98 -9.31 -6.67
C ALA A 112 -9.53 -10.11 -7.87
N THR A 113 -10.52 -10.97 -7.63
CA THR A 113 -11.17 -11.79 -8.67
C THR A 113 -11.87 -11.00 -9.77
N GLN A 114 -12.16 -9.71 -9.54
CA GLN A 114 -12.86 -8.86 -10.50
C GLN A 114 -11.92 -8.03 -11.38
N ILE A 115 -10.60 -8.09 -11.15
CA ILE A 115 -9.64 -7.17 -11.78
C ILE A 115 -9.72 -7.18 -13.31
N ASP A 116 -9.74 -8.36 -13.93
CA ASP A 116 -9.79 -8.47 -15.39
C ASP A 116 -11.10 -7.90 -15.97
N THR A 117 -12.21 -8.13 -15.26
CA THR A 117 -13.52 -7.58 -15.65
C THR A 117 -13.53 -6.06 -15.50
N LEU A 118 -12.96 -5.53 -14.42
CA LEU A 118 -12.87 -4.09 -14.18
C LEU A 118 -11.95 -3.41 -15.19
N LEU A 119 -10.81 -4.00 -15.54
CA LEU A 119 -9.91 -3.46 -16.57
C LEU A 119 -10.55 -3.49 -17.96
N LYS A 120 -11.31 -4.53 -18.27
CA LYS A 120 -12.09 -4.61 -19.51
C LYS A 120 -13.16 -3.52 -19.57
N ASP A 121 -13.96 -3.36 -18.53
CA ASP A 121 -14.97 -2.30 -18.45
C ASP A 121 -14.29 -0.92 -18.57
N PHE A 122 -13.23 -0.68 -17.79
CA PHE A 122 -12.42 0.53 -17.81
C PHE A 122 -11.93 0.90 -19.22
N SER A 123 -11.47 -0.06 -20.00
CA SER A 123 -10.95 0.17 -21.37
C SER A 123 -11.99 0.69 -22.36
N THR A 124 -13.29 0.58 -22.03
CA THR A 124 -14.41 0.95 -22.91
C THR A 124 -15.17 2.19 -22.42
N LEU A 125 -14.92 2.66 -21.20
CA LEU A 125 -15.67 3.73 -20.56
C LEU A 125 -14.93 5.06 -20.56
N ASN A 126 -15.65 6.14 -20.84
CA ASN A 126 -15.18 7.50 -20.61
C ASN A 126 -15.54 7.92 -19.17
N LEU A 127 -14.57 7.86 -18.27
CA LEU A 127 -14.73 8.19 -16.85
C LEU A 127 -14.38 9.64 -16.52
N THR A 128 -14.09 10.50 -17.51
CA THR A 128 -13.64 11.89 -17.27
C THR A 128 -14.55 12.67 -16.32
N LYS A 129 -15.87 12.44 -16.39
CA LYS A 129 -16.86 13.09 -15.51
C LYS A 129 -17.10 12.39 -14.17
N TYR A 130 -16.46 11.24 -13.91
CA TYR A 130 -16.71 10.36 -12.77
C TYR A 130 -15.44 10.10 -11.93
N ILE A 131 -14.33 10.79 -12.21
CA ILE A 131 -13.04 10.52 -11.54
C ILE A 131 -13.12 10.74 -10.03
N SER A 132 -13.86 11.75 -9.57
CA SER A 132 -14.06 12.01 -8.15
C SER A 132 -14.80 10.85 -7.46
N GLU A 133 -15.86 10.33 -8.09
CA GLU A 133 -16.64 9.21 -7.55
C GLU A 133 -15.89 7.87 -7.65
N VAL A 134 -15.10 7.67 -8.71
CA VAL A 134 -14.20 6.52 -8.85
C VAL A 134 -13.17 6.53 -7.73
N ALA A 135 -12.51 7.66 -7.49
CA ALA A 135 -11.53 7.84 -6.43
C ALA A 135 -12.13 7.57 -5.04
N ALA A 136 -13.31 8.14 -4.75
CA ALA A 136 -14.02 7.90 -3.49
C ALA A 136 -14.41 6.43 -3.32
N ALA A 137 -14.96 5.80 -4.38
CA ALA A 137 -15.39 4.41 -4.33
C ALA A 137 -14.23 3.44 -4.05
N ILE A 138 -13.03 3.70 -4.58
CA ILE A 138 -11.84 2.88 -4.32
C ILE A 138 -11.33 3.12 -2.89
N ALA A 139 -11.28 4.37 -2.43
CA ALA A 139 -10.81 4.69 -1.07
C ALA A 139 -11.70 4.09 0.03
N GLU A 140 -13.01 4.09 -0.19
CA GLU A 140 -14.01 3.55 0.75
C GLU A 140 -14.17 2.03 0.68
N ALA A 141 -13.60 1.38 -0.35
CA ALA A 141 -13.73 -0.06 -0.53
C ALA A 141 -13.23 -0.84 0.69
N LYS A 142 -13.94 -1.93 1.02
CA LYS A 142 -13.56 -2.84 2.10
C LYS A 142 -12.61 -3.92 1.57
N LEU A 143 -11.38 -3.51 1.30
CA LEU A 143 -10.34 -4.38 0.76
C LEU A 143 -9.85 -5.40 1.79
N LYS A 144 -9.46 -6.58 1.30
CA LYS A 144 -8.63 -7.54 2.03
C LYS A 144 -7.16 -7.35 1.66
N MET A 145 -6.26 -7.89 2.49
CA MET A 145 -4.82 -7.90 2.18
C MET A 145 -4.48 -8.53 0.83
N SER A 146 -5.25 -9.54 0.41
CA SER A 146 -5.13 -10.20 -0.90
C SER A 146 -5.59 -9.34 -2.07
N ASP A 147 -6.39 -8.30 -1.83
CA ASP A 147 -6.94 -7.44 -2.88
C ASP A 147 -5.96 -6.32 -3.30
N ILE A 148 -4.96 -6.02 -2.45
CA ILE A 148 -4.03 -4.91 -2.64
C ILE A 148 -3.32 -4.94 -4.01
N PRO A 149 -2.70 -6.05 -4.45
CA PRO A 149 -1.99 -6.05 -5.74
C PRO A 149 -2.91 -5.75 -6.93
N ALA A 150 -4.13 -6.29 -6.91
CA ALA A 150 -5.13 -6.03 -7.94
C ALA A 150 -5.63 -4.58 -7.89
N ALA A 151 -5.86 -4.04 -6.70
CA ALA A 151 -6.26 -2.64 -6.53
C ALA A 151 -5.18 -1.67 -7.03
N ILE A 152 -3.90 -1.95 -6.76
CA ILE A 152 -2.75 -1.17 -7.28
C ILE A 152 -2.68 -1.21 -8.80
N THR A 153 -2.96 -2.37 -9.40
CA THR A 153 -3.03 -2.52 -10.87
C THR A 153 -4.09 -1.60 -11.47
N LEU A 154 -5.31 -1.63 -10.92
CA LEU A 154 -6.40 -0.75 -11.36
C LEU A 154 -6.09 0.74 -11.15
N CYS A 155 -5.55 1.10 -9.98
CA CYS A 155 -5.19 2.49 -9.67
C CYS A 155 -4.08 3.00 -10.60
N SER A 156 -3.11 2.15 -10.96
CA SER A 156 -2.06 2.50 -11.93
C SER A 156 -2.66 2.73 -13.32
N ALA A 157 -3.62 1.92 -13.76
CA ALA A 157 -4.32 2.13 -15.03
C ALA A 157 -5.09 3.46 -15.05
N LEU A 158 -5.81 3.75 -13.96
CA LEU A 158 -6.54 5.01 -13.77
C LEU A 158 -5.61 6.22 -13.80
N HIS A 159 -4.51 6.18 -13.04
CA HIS A 159 -3.51 7.25 -12.96
C HIS A 159 -2.85 7.56 -14.31
N LYS A 160 -2.52 6.51 -15.08
CA LYS A 160 -1.92 6.63 -16.41
C LYS A 160 -2.91 7.15 -17.47
N THR A 161 -4.20 7.13 -17.18
CA THR A 161 -5.26 7.54 -18.14
C THR A 161 -5.84 8.91 -17.81
N TYR A 162 -6.11 9.18 -16.53
CA TYR A 162 -6.83 10.37 -16.09
C TYR A 162 -5.95 11.23 -15.18
N ALA A 163 -5.69 12.47 -15.60
CA ALA A 163 -4.77 13.37 -14.90
C ALA A 163 -5.19 13.71 -13.47
N ASP A 164 -6.50 13.89 -13.28
CA ASP A 164 -7.07 14.32 -12.01
C ASP A 164 -7.31 13.15 -11.03
N PHE A 165 -6.99 11.91 -11.43
CA PHE A 165 -7.24 10.75 -10.57
C PHE A 165 -6.44 10.83 -9.27
N SER A 166 -5.13 11.06 -9.35
CA SER A 166 -4.25 11.09 -8.17
C SER A 166 -4.64 12.18 -7.18
N SER A 167 -5.00 13.38 -7.64
CA SER A 167 -5.44 14.48 -6.76
C SER A 167 -6.75 14.14 -6.05
N ASN A 168 -7.78 13.73 -6.79
CA ASN A 168 -9.07 13.32 -6.21
C ASN A 168 -8.91 12.14 -5.23
N PHE A 169 -8.03 11.18 -5.55
CA PHE A 169 -7.79 10.04 -4.69
C PHE A 169 -7.06 10.41 -3.41
N PHE A 170 -6.05 11.27 -3.50
CA PHE A 170 -5.33 11.78 -2.33
C PHE A 170 -6.25 12.55 -1.38
N GLU A 171 -7.17 13.38 -1.88
CA GLU A 171 -8.14 14.09 -1.03
C GLU A 171 -9.02 13.16 -0.20
N ASN A 172 -9.42 12.01 -0.76
CA ASN A 172 -10.17 10.99 -0.01
C ASN A 172 -9.30 10.36 1.08
N TRP A 173 -8.04 10.04 0.78
CA TRP A 173 -7.10 9.50 1.76
C TRP A 173 -6.76 10.48 2.88
N GLN A 174 -6.67 11.78 2.59
CA GLN A 174 -6.50 12.80 3.63
C GLN A 174 -7.66 12.75 4.63
N LYS A 175 -8.91 12.60 4.17
CA LYS A 175 -10.07 12.49 5.05
C LYS A 175 -10.05 11.21 5.89
N ILE A 176 -9.59 10.10 5.31
CA ILE A 176 -9.57 8.78 5.97
C ILE A 176 -8.44 8.68 7.01
N LEU A 177 -7.25 9.20 6.68
CA LEU A 177 -6.03 9.01 7.49
C LEU A 177 -5.66 10.21 8.36
N SER A 178 -6.38 11.33 8.27
CA SER A 178 -6.17 12.48 9.16
C SER A 178 -7.00 12.35 10.43
N PHE A 179 -6.44 11.69 11.44
CA PHE A 179 -6.98 11.63 12.80
C PHE A 179 -5.89 11.99 13.82
N LYS A 180 -6.31 12.35 15.03
CA LYS A 180 -5.47 12.74 16.16
C LYS A 180 -5.34 11.60 17.17
N ALA A 181 -4.33 11.66 18.02
CA ALA A 181 -4.12 10.65 19.08
C ALA A 181 -5.27 10.58 20.11
N THR A 182 -6.11 11.61 20.18
CA THR A 182 -7.32 11.63 21.02
C THR A 182 -8.52 10.92 20.37
N ASP A 183 -8.44 10.59 19.09
CA ASP A 183 -9.55 10.01 18.36
C ASP A 183 -9.63 8.51 18.59
N LYS A 184 -10.84 7.96 18.61
CA LYS A 184 -11.05 6.52 18.74
C LYS A 184 -10.95 5.85 17.36
N ILE A 185 -10.03 4.90 17.21
CA ILE A 185 -9.98 4.03 16.03
C ILE A 185 -11.15 3.06 16.09
N THR A 186 -12.14 3.28 15.22
CA THR A 186 -13.37 2.48 15.19
C THR A 186 -13.20 1.15 14.46
N ASN A 187 -12.29 1.08 13.48
CA ASN A 187 -12.08 -0.11 12.67
C ASN A 187 -10.58 -0.34 12.40
N SER A 188 -9.89 -0.90 13.39
CA SER A 188 -8.46 -1.23 13.31
C SER A 188 -8.12 -2.21 12.19
N SER A 189 -9.03 -3.15 11.90
CA SER A 189 -8.84 -4.12 10.81
C SER A 189 -8.84 -3.48 9.44
N LYS A 190 -9.75 -2.52 9.19
CA LYS A 190 -9.73 -1.74 7.94
C LYS A 190 -8.51 -0.81 7.90
N LEU A 191 -8.22 -0.08 8.99
CA LEU A 191 -7.08 0.83 9.04
C LEU A 191 -5.75 0.13 8.72
N ARG A 192 -5.57 -1.12 9.19
CA ARG A 192 -4.42 -1.96 8.86
C ARG A 192 -4.25 -2.19 7.36
N VAL A 193 -5.34 -2.51 6.66
CA VAL A 193 -5.31 -2.73 5.20
C VAL A 193 -5.12 -1.40 4.46
N ASP A 194 -5.80 -0.35 4.92
CA ASP A 194 -5.76 0.99 4.35
C ASP A 194 -4.35 1.58 4.38
N ILE A 195 -3.62 1.46 5.50
CA ILE A 195 -2.23 1.94 5.60
C ILE A 195 -1.31 1.19 4.64
N ARG A 196 -1.44 -0.14 4.53
CA ARG A 196 -0.69 -0.92 3.53
C ARG A 196 -1.01 -0.47 2.11
N PHE A 197 -2.29 -0.29 1.80
CA PHE A 197 -2.70 0.16 0.47
C PHE A 197 -2.14 1.54 0.14
N TYR A 198 -2.26 2.47 1.09
CA TYR A 198 -1.76 3.82 0.96
C TYR A 198 -0.24 3.87 0.74
N ALA A 199 0.51 3.09 1.52
CA ALA A 199 1.95 2.95 1.36
C ALA A 199 2.31 2.43 -0.04
N GLU A 200 1.65 1.38 -0.52
CA GLU A 200 1.86 0.86 -1.88
C GLU A 200 1.57 1.94 -2.96
N LEU A 201 0.52 2.77 -2.80
CA LEU A 201 0.23 3.88 -3.72
C LEU A 201 1.35 4.92 -3.80
N VAL A 202 2.02 5.20 -2.67
CA VAL A 202 3.20 6.08 -2.62
C VAL A 202 4.42 5.38 -3.23
N ALA A 203 4.63 4.11 -2.92
CA ALA A 203 5.75 3.31 -3.42
C ALA A 203 5.71 3.18 -4.95
N VAL A 204 4.53 2.93 -5.55
CA VAL A 204 4.37 2.87 -7.02
C VAL A 204 4.24 4.26 -7.67
N GLY A 205 4.41 5.35 -6.94
CA GLY A 205 4.46 6.71 -7.50
C GLY A 205 3.13 7.26 -8.02
N ILE A 206 1.99 6.72 -7.59
CA ILE A 206 0.68 7.34 -7.84
C ILE A 206 0.54 8.60 -7.01
N PHE A 207 0.92 8.54 -5.73
CA PHE A 207 1.10 9.71 -4.89
C PHE A 207 2.56 10.14 -4.91
N ALA A 208 2.79 11.42 -5.20
CA ALA A 208 4.14 11.98 -5.18
C ALA A 208 4.70 11.95 -3.75
N ASN A 209 5.98 11.61 -3.60
CA ASN A 209 6.64 11.53 -2.30
C ASN A 209 6.44 12.79 -1.44
N LYS A 210 6.47 13.98 -2.06
CA LYS A 210 6.31 15.28 -1.39
C LYS A 210 4.96 15.46 -0.67
N THR A 211 3.90 14.76 -1.09
CA THR A 211 2.57 14.83 -0.48
C THR A 211 2.18 13.53 0.21
N GLY A 212 2.56 12.38 -0.37
CA GLY A 212 2.27 11.06 0.16
C GLY A 212 3.00 10.73 1.46
N LEU A 213 4.31 11.00 1.51
CA LEU A 213 5.13 10.66 2.69
C LEU A 213 4.72 11.43 3.95
N PRO A 214 4.44 12.75 3.90
CA PRO A 214 3.98 13.46 5.09
C PRO A 214 2.70 12.89 5.73
N LEU A 215 1.71 12.48 4.91
CA LEU A 215 0.48 11.88 5.45
C LEU A 215 0.74 10.50 6.06
N LEU A 216 1.54 9.66 5.38
CA LEU A 216 1.94 8.35 5.91
C LEU A 216 2.73 8.49 7.22
N GLY A 217 3.73 9.38 7.26
CA GLY A 217 4.51 9.64 8.47
C GLY A 217 3.64 10.14 9.62
N ASN A 218 2.69 11.03 9.34
CA ASN A 218 1.76 11.53 10.35
C ASN A 218 0.87 10.40 10.91
N VAL A 219 0.29 9.54 10.07
CA VAL A 219 -0.60 8.47 10.56
C VAL A 219 0.14 7.46 11.43
N LEU A 220 1.37 7.08 11.04
CA LEU A 220 2.22 6.18 11.82
C LEU A 220 2.61 6.81 13.16
N THR A 221 2.98 8.09 13.14
CA THR A 221 3.31 8.85 14.36
C THR A 221 2.11 8.95 15.31
N VAL A 222 0.92 9.19 14.80
CA VAL A 222 -0.30 9.25 15.61
C VAL A 222 -0.58 7.89 16.27
N LEU A 223 -0.47 6.79 15.51
CA LEU A 223 -0.68 5.44 16.04
C LEU A 223 0.31 5.08 17.15
N ILE A 224 1.58 5.41 16.97
CA ILE A 224 2.61 5.22 18.01
C ILE A 224 2.25 6.02 19.27
N ASN A 225 1.81 7.27 19.09
CA ASN A 225 1.45 8.15 20.22
C ASN A 225 0.16 7.75 20.94
N MET A 226 -0.71 6.95 20.31
CA MET A 226 -1.90 6.39 20.94
C MET A 226 -1.56 5.20 21.86
N ASP A 227 -0.47 4.49 21.58
CA ASP A 227 -0.07 3.25 22.26
C ASP A 227 0.91 3.49 23.43
N LYS A 228 0.68 4.53 24.24
CA LYS A 228 1.53 4.86 25.41
C LYS A 228 1.35 3.88 26.58
N GLU A 229 0.13 3.41 26.79
CA GLU A 229 -0.23 2.53 27.91
C GLU A 229 -0.81 1.21 27.39
N GLU A 230 -1.84 1.30 26.53
CA GLU A 230 -2.44 0.14 25.89
C GLU A 230 -1.95 0.02 24.43
N HIS A 231 -1.27 -1.07 24.11
CA HIS A 231 -0.63 -1.30 22.82
C HIS A 231 -1.57 -1.85 21.74
N ASN A 232 -2.69 -1.17 21.53
CA ASN A 232 -3.79 -1.64 20.67
C ASN A 232 -3.48 -1.54 19.17
N ASN A 233 -2.51 -0.70 18.77
CA ASN A 233 -2.14 -0.43 17.38
C ASN A 233 -0.90 -1.19 16.90
N ILE A 234 -0.19 -1.92 17.77
CA ILE A 234 0.96 -2.76 17.39
C ILE A 234 0.66 -3.68 16.18
N PRO A 235 -0.49 -4.40 16.10
CA PRO A 235 -0.78 -5.24 14.94
C PRO A 235 -0.89 -4.47 13.61
N ILE A 236 -1.27 -3.19 13.67
CA ILE A 236 -1.32 -2.31 12.49
C ILE A 236 0.11 -1.99 12.05
N LEU A 237 0.95 -1.57 13.00
CA LEU A 237 2.31 -1.13 12.73
C LEU A 237 3.21 -2.30 12.29
N LEU A 238 3.11 -3.46 12.93
CA LEU A 238 3.81 -4.68 12.51
C LEU A 238 3.41 -5.09 11.09
N SER A 239 2.11 -5.00 10.75
CA SER A 239 1.64 -5.28 9.40
C SER A 239 2.22 -4.29 8.38
N PHE A 240 2.37 -3.01 8.75
CA PHE A 240 3.02 -2.03 7.89
C PHE A 240 4.49 -2.41 7.65
N CYS A 241 5.26 -2.67 8.70
CA CYS A 241 6.68 -3.01 8.56
C CYS A 241 6.91 -4.33 7.83
N LYS A 242 6.08 -5.35 8.08
CA LYS A 242 6.15 -6.63 7.36
C LYS A 242 5.94 -6.48 5.86
N HIS A 243 5.06 -5.57 5.43
CA HIS A 243 4.65 -5.49 4.02
C HIS A 243 5.28 -4.33 3.24
N CYS A 244 5.66 -3.27 3.94
CA CYS A 244 6.14 -2.03 3.36
C CYS A 244 7.52 -1.64 3.89
N GLY A 245 8.04 -2.33 4.92
CA GLY A 245 9.34 -2.00 5.53
C GLY A 245 10.44 -1.88 4.48
N GLU A 246 10.56 -2.83 3.56
CA GLU A 246 11.54 -2.83 2.46
C GLU A 246 11.60 -1.51 1.64
N ASP A 247 10.49 -0.76 1.55
CA ASP A 247 10.42 0.50 0.78
C ASP A 247 10.67 1.76 1.63
N TYR A 248 10.56 1.68 2.96
CA TYR A 248 10.51 2.82 3.88
C TYR A 248 11.48 2.75 5.05
N ALA A 249 12.03 1.57 5.29
CA ALA A 249 12.92 1.17 6.38
C ALA A 249 14.13 0.44 5.79
#